data_AF-A0ABD1RKI5-F1
#
_entry.id   AF-A0ABD1RKI5-F1
#
_cell.length_a   1.000
_cell.length_b   1.000
_cell.length_c   1.000
_cell.angle_alpha   90.00
_cell.angle_beta   90.00
_cell.angle_gamma   90.00
#
_symmetry.space_group_name_H-M   'P 1'
#
loop_
_entity.id
_entity.type
_entity.pdbx_description
1 polymer ?
#
loop_
_entity_poly.entity_id
_entity_poly.type
_entity_poly.pdbx_seq_one_letter_code
_entity_poly.pdbx_strand_id
1 'polypeptide(L)'
;MGSVSVLVYYDGDWDEAHTYNDYLAVLIIVPLECTYVNLVGMIMKELKNDDSEDAITIQYQVLANGPLIWTCNDSSLSFYIHVKKNECDLTKFPLCVDLEKVKGSGDNLGYLCNSISETYTEGFRKTSIA
;
A
#
# COMPACT_ATOMS: atom_id res chain seq x y z
N MET A 1 -19.42 13.81 -7.26
CA MET A 1 -18.06 13.32 -6.92
C MET A 1 -18.21 12.39 -5.73
N GLY A 2 -17.77 11.13 -5.85
CA GLY A 2 -17.90 10.13 -4.78
C GLY A 2 -16.58 9.91 -4.05
N SER A 3 -16.64 9.20 -2.93
CA SER A 3 -15.47 8.79 -2.13
C SER A 3 -15.72 7.44 -1.47
N VAL A 4 -14.64 6.82 -1.00
CA VAL A 4 -14.65 5.62 -0.17
C VAL A 4 -13.96 5.91 1.15
N SER A 5 -14.50 5.37 2.24
CA SER A 5 -13.84 5.41 3.56
C SER A 5 -12.88 4.23 3.66
N VAL A 6 -11.64 4.53 4.02
CA VAL A 6 -10.53 3.56 4.03
C VAL A 6 -9.89 3.57 5.41
N LEU A 7 -9.81 2.39 6.01
CA LEU A 7 -9.03 2.17 7.22
C LEU A 7 -7.57 1.97 6.82
N VAL A 8 -6.67 2.67 7.49
CA VAL A 8 -5.22 2.61 7.26
C VAL A 8 -4.57 2.09 8.52
N TYR A 9 -3.84 0.99 8.41
CA TYR A 9 -3.01 0.42 9.45
C TYR A 9 -1.56 0.85 9.23
N TYR A 10 -0.87 1.23 10.29
CA TYR A 10 0.52 1.69 10.24
C TYR A 10 1.22 1.37 11.56
N ASP A 11 2.56 1.46 11.57
CA ASP A 11 3.38 1.15 12.76
C ASP A 11 3.16 -0.28 13.28
N GLY A 12 2.86 -1.20 12.36
CA GLY A 12 2.75 -2.63 12.62
C GLY A 12 3.74 -3.43 11.80
N ASP A 13 3.69 -4.75 11.94
CA ASP A 13 4.60 -5.67 11.27
C ASP A 13 3.84 -6.81 10.58
N TRP A 14 4.29 -7.19 9.39
CA TRP A 14 3.83 -8.41 8.72
C TRP A 14 4.50 -9.65 9.31
N ASP A 15 3.71 -10.64 9.71
CA ASP A 15 4.21 -11.96 10.08
C ASP A 15 4.34 -12.92 8.88
N GLU A 16 4.91 -14.10 9.12
CA GLU A 16 5.08 -15.15 8.11
C GLU A 16 3.74 -15.70 7.58
N ALA A 17 2.63 -15.47 8.29
CA ALA A 17 1.28 -15.86 7.88
C ALA A 17 0.57 -14.75 7.07
N HIS A 18 1.28 -13.67 6.73
CA HIS A 18 0.73 -12.47 6.12
C HIS A 18 -0.39 -11.84 6.95
N THR A 19 -0.22 -11.80 8.26
CA THR A 19 -1.06 -11.01 9.17
C THR A 19 -0.32 -9.75 9.56
N TYR A 20 -1.00 -8.61 9.49
CA TYR A 20 -0.46 -7.34 9.97
C TYR A 20 -0.80 -7.19 11.45
N ASN A 21 0.22 -7.20 12.30
CA ASN A 21 0.09 -7.23 13.76
C ASN A 21 0.58 -5.93 14.40
N ASP A 22 0.17 -5.71 15.65
CA ASP A 22 0.63 -4.61 16.51
C ASP A 22 0.51 -3.19 15.92
N TYR A 23 -0.46 -2.99 15.03
CA TYR A 23 -0.66 -1.75 14.30
C TYR A 23 -1.47 -0.68 15.06
N LEU A 24 -1.25 0.57 14.65
CA LEU A 24 -2.14 1.70 14.86
C LEU A 24 -3.07 1.88 13.67
N ALA A 25 -4.22 2.53 13.87
CA ALA A 25 -5.22 2.70 12.81
C ALA A 25 -5.75 4.14 12.72
N VAL A 26 -5.88 4.63 11.48
CA VAL A 26 -6.60 5.87 11.15
C VAL A 26 -7.63 5.63 10.05
N LEU A 27 -8.63 6.50 9.94
CA LEU A 27 -9.64 6.44 8.89
C LEU A 27 -9.49 7.65 7.95
N ILE A 28 -9.38 7.38 6.65
CA ILE A 28 -9.27 8.42 5.62
C ILE A 28 -10.44 8.35 4.63
N ILE A 29 -10.78 9.47 4.00
CA ILE A 29 -11.82 9.55 2.96
C ILE A 29 -11.15 9.75 1.61
N VAL A 30 -11.08 8.70 0.80
CA VAL A 30 -10.38 8.71 -0.50
C VAL A 30 -11.38 9.04 -1.62
N PRO A 31 -11.18 10.12 -2.41
CA PRO A 31 -11.98 10.40 -3.60
C PRO A 31 -11.90 9.25 -4.62
N LEU A 32 -12.98 9.01 -5.39
CA LEU A 32 -12.96 7.94 -6.41
C LEU A 32 -11.93 8.18 -7.54
N GLU A 33 -11.61 9.44 -7.83
CA GLU A 33 -10.62 9.85 -8.85
C GLU A 33 -9.26 10.19 -8.21
N CYS A 34 -8.94 9.61 -7.05
CA CYS A 34 -7.70 9.88 -6.35
C CYS A 34 -6.49 9.33 -7.13
N THR A 35 -5.42 10.10 -7.19
CA THR A 35 -4.12 9.63 -7.69
C THR A 35 -3.31 9.03 -6.56
N TYR A 36 -2.35 8.18 -6.89
CA TYR A 36 -1.45 7.55 -5.92
C TYR A 36 -0.69 8.59 -5.08
N VAL A 37 -0.19 9.64 -5.73
CA VAL A 37 0.51 10.73 -5.04
C VAL A 37 -0.41 11.44 -4.04
N ASN A 38 -1.68 11.66 -4.39
CA ASN A 38 -2.64 12.27 -3.48
C ASN A 38 -3.00 11.34 -2.31
N LEU A 39 -3.14 10.03 -2.57
CA LEU A 39 -3.33 9.04 -1.51
C LEU A 39 -2.17 9.06 -0.51
N VAL A 40 -0.93 9.01 -0.99
CA VAL A 40 0.27 9.08 -0.15
C VAL A 40 0.26 10.37 0.68
N GLY A 41 0.02 11.53 0.05
CA GLY A 41 -0.05 12.80 0.77
C GLY A 41 -1.14 12.83 1.85
N MET A 42 -2.29 12.19 1.60
CA MET A 42 -3.35 12.05 2.60
C MET A 42 -2.93 11.16 3.78
N ILE A 43 -2.31 10.01 3.50
CA ILE A 43 -1.83 9.08 4.54
C ILE A 43 -0.77 9.77 5.40
N MET A 44 0.27 10.35 4.79
CA MET A 44 1.36 11.00 5.52
C MET A 44 0.86 12.14 6.41
N LYS A 45 -0.12 12.91 5.92
CA LYS A 45 -0.77 13.97 6.70
C LYS A 45 -1.46 13.43 7.97
N GLU A 46 -2.17 12.32 7.87
CA GLU A 46 -2.86 11.70 9.02
C GLU A 46 -1.89 11.04 9.99
N LEU A 47 -0.80 10.45 9.48
CA LEU A 47 0.29 9.91 10.29
C LEU A 47 1.13 11.01 10.98
N LYS A 48 0.89 12.29 10.68
CA LYS A 48 1.69 13.45 11.14
C LYS A 48 3.18 13.27 10.88
N ASN A 49 3.51 12.50 9.84
CA ASN A 49 4.88 12.32 9.40
C ASN A 49 5.13 13.28 8.23
N ASP A 50 5.93 14.31 8.49
CA ASP A 50 6.32 15.34 7.52
C ASP A 50 7.70 15.03 6.90
N ASP A 51 8.31 13.89 7.26
CA ASP A 51 9.60 13.47 6.72
C ASP A 51 9.42 13.00 5.28
N SER A 52 9.63 13.93 4.33
CA SER A 52 9.51 13.73 2.88
C SER A 52 10.50 12.71 2.29
N GLU A 53 11.38 12.15 3.10
CA GLU A 53 12.43 11.20 2.71
C GLU A 53 12.09 9.75 3.02
N ASP A 54 10.98 9.47 3.71
CA ASP A 54 10.56 8.11 4.01
C ASP A 54 9.92 7.46 2.78
N ALA A 55 10.41 6.26 2.43
CA ALA A 55 9.80 5.43 1.42
C ALA A 55 8.56 4.75 2.02
N ILE A 56 7.41 4.96 1.38
CA ILE A 56 6.13 4.37 1.80
C ILE A 56 5.81 3.13 0.98
N THR A 57 5.46 2.05 1.68
CA THR A 57 4.92 0.82 1.10
C THR A 57 3.46 0.70 1.50
N ILE A 58 2.58 0.53 0.51
CA ILE A 58 1.14 0.39 0.74
C ILE A 58 0.68 -0.98 0.23
N GLN A 59 0.07 -1.76 1.12
CA GLN A 59 -0.36 -3.13 0.86
C GLN A 59 -1.77 -3.37 1.39
N TYR A 60 -2.48 -4.34 0.83
CA TYR A 60 -3.74 -4.83 1.39
C TYR A 60 -3.97 -6.29 0.99
N GLN A 61 -4.90 -6.94 1.67
CA GLN A 61 -5.32 -8.31 1.37
C GLN A 61 -6.81 -8.35 1.06
N VAL A 62 -7.19 -9.14 0.05
CA VAL A 62 -8.60 -9.43 -0.26
C VAL A 62 -9.08 -10.71 0.43
N LEU A 63 -8.18 -11.64 0.71
CA LEU A 63 -8.46 -12.90 1.37
C LEU A 63 -7.52 -13.05 2.58
N ALA A 64 -8.05 -13.54 3.69
CA ALA A 64 -7.24 -13.87 4.85
C ALA A 64 -6.19 -14.93 4.48
N ASN A 65 -4.94 -14.72 4.89
CA ASN A 65 -3.77 -15.53 4.51
C ASN A 65 -3.53 -15.59 2.98
N GLY A 66 -4.12 -14.66 2.23
CA GLY A 66 -3.95 -14.53 0.79
C GLY A 66 -2.67 -13.78 0.42
N PRO A 67 -2.41 -13.58 -0.89
CA PRO A 67 -1.32 -12.74 -1.35
C PRO A 67 -1.54 -11.28 -0.93
N LEU A 68 -0.45 -10.61 -0.58
CA LEU A 68 -0.40 -9.16 -0.38
C LEU A 68 -0.50 -8.49 -1.75
N ILE A 69 -1.41 -7.51 -1.86
CA ILE A 69 -1.58 -6.72 -3.07
C ILE A 69 -0.97 -5.35 -2.85
N TRP A 70 0.01 -4.98 -3.67
CA TRP A 70 0.63 -3.66 -3.59
C TRP A 70 -0.19 -2.60 -4.32
N THR A 71 -0.24 -1.42 -3.69
CA THR A 71 -0.70 -0.19 -4.32
C THR A 71 0.51 0.70 -4.54
N CYS A 72 0.91 0.89 -5.79
CA CYS A 72 2.17 1.57 -6.16
C CYS A 72 2.00 2.72 -7.15
N ASN A 73 0.86 2.79 -7.81
CA ASN A 73 0.59 3.70 -8.92
C ASN A 73 -0.93 3.87 -9.09
N ASP A 74 -1.33 4.83 -9.93
CA ASP A 74 -2.73 5.17 -10.16
C ASP A 74 -3.58 3.98 -10.65
N SER A 75 -2.98 3.05 -11.41
CA SER A 75 -3.68 1.85 -11.90
C SER A 75 -4.00 0.87 -10.77
N SER A 76 -2.99 0.51 -9.96
CA SER A 76 -3.19 -0.34 -8.77
C SER A 76 -4.12 0.29 -7.73
N LEU A 77 -4.06 1.63 -7.57
CA LEU A 77 -4.98 2.39 -6.71
C LEU A 77 -6.41 2.34 -7.25
N SER A 78 -6.59 2.52 -8.55
CA SER A 78 -7.92 2.46 -9.18
C SER A 78 -8.59 1.10 -8.94
N PHE A 79 -7.82 0.02 -9.01
CA PHE A 79 -8.31 -1.32 -8.67
C PHE A 79 -8.71 -1.43 -7.20
N TYR A 80 -7.88 -0.95 -6.27
CA TYR A 80 -8.22 -0.90 -4.84
C TYR A 80 -9.51 -0.11 -4.58
N ILE A 81 -9.64 1.09 -5.16
CA ILE A 81 -10.85 1.93 -5.04
C ILE A 81 -12.07 1.19 -5.60
N HIS A 82 -11.93 0.49 -6.72
CA HIS A 82 -13.00 -0.32 -7.29
C HIS A 82 -13.46 -1.42 -6.33
N VAL A 83 -12.52 -2.15 -5.72
CA VAL A 83 -12.83 -3.19 -4.71
C VAL A 83 -13.55 -2.56 -3.51
N LYS A 84 -12.97 -1.48 -2.93
CA LYS A 84 -13.51 -0.85 -1.72
C LYS A 84 -14.88 -0.22 -1.95
N LYS A 85 -15.13 0.38 -3.12
CA LYS A 85 -16.43 0.98 -3.46
C LYS A 85 -17.58 -0.04 -3.46
N ASN A 86 -17.30 -1.29 -3.78
CA ASN A 86 -18.29 -2.37 -3.82
C ASN A 86 -18.43 -3.11 -2.47
N GLU A 87 -17.65 -2.72 -1.47
CA GLU A 87 -17.66 -3.32 -0.13
C GLU A 87 -18.35 -2.38 0.87
N CYS A 88 -19.35 -2.90 1.59
CA CYS A 88 -20.10 -2.13 2.57
C CYS A 88 -19.45 -2.13 3.96
N ASP A 89 -18.63 -3.13 4.26
CA ASP A 89 -17.92 -3.23 5.53
C ASP A 89 -16.68 -2.33 5.52
N LEU A 90 -16.68 -1.37 6.44
CA LEU A 90 -15.60 -0.40 6.61
C LEU A 90 -14.27 -1.07 6.99
N THR A 91 -14.33 -2.21 7.70
CA THR A 91 -13.16 -2.93 8.22
C THR A 91 -12.49 -3.84 7.19
N LYS A 92 -13.14 -4.07 6.04
CA LYS A 92 -12.60 -4.88 4.96
C LYS A 92 -11.55 -4.13 4.15
N PHE A 93 -10.51 -4.85 3.75
CA PHE A 93 -9.43 -4.38 2.89
C PHE A 93 -8.76 -3.11 3.43
N PRO A 94 -8.29 -3.11 4.70
CA PRO A 94 -7.50 -2.00 5.21
C PRO A 94 -6.21 -1.86 4.39
N LEU A 95 -5.74 -0.63 4.23
CA LEU A 95 -4.41 -0.37 3.70
C LEU A 95 -3.40 -0.50 4.84
N CYS A 96 -2.49 -1.45 4.77
CA CYS A 96 -1.34 -1.52 5.65
C CYS A 96 -0.20 -0.69 5.06
N VAL A 97 0.43 0.11 5.90
CA VAL A 97 1.41 1.11 5.52
C VAL A 97 2.68 0.91 6.33
N ASP A 98 3.76 0.63 5.62
CA ASP A 98 5.09 0.55 6.19
C ASP A 98 5.92 1.74 5.71
N LEU A 99 6.62 2.38 6.65
CA LEU A 99 7.48 3.53 6.40
C LEU A 99 8.94 3.10 6.61
N GLU A 100 9.73 3.21 5.54
CA GLU A 100 11.15 2.91 5.58
C GLU A 100 11.96 4.20 5.44
N LYS A 101 12.87 4.45 6.40
CA LYS A 101 13.80 5.57 6.30
C LYS A 101 14.80 5.31 5.17
N VAL A 102 14.75 6.12 4.11
CA VAL A 102 15.76 6.05 3.05
C VAL A 102 17.08 6.57 3.63
N LYS A 103 18.02 5.66 3.91
CA LYS A 103 19.37 6.06 4.31
C LYS A 103 20.07 6.67 3.09
N GLY A 104 20.25 7.99 3.12
CA GLY A 104 20.74 8.77 1.99
C GLY A 104 22.03 8.26 1.33
N SER A 105 21.96 8.13 0.01
CA SER A 105 22.91 8.76 -0.92
C SER A 105 22.08 9.25 -2.09
N GLY A 106 22.34 10.47 -2.55
CA GLY A 106 21.53 11.15 -3.55
C GLY A 106 21.20 10.31 -4.78
N ASP A 107 20.01 10.59 -5.31
CA ASP A 107 19.41 10.15 -6.58
C ASP A 107 18.34 9.05 -6.46
N ASN A 108 17.12 9.47 -6.85
CA ASN A 108 15.86 8.72 -7.02
C ASN A 108 14.86 8.75 -5.85
N LEU A 109 14.15 9.89 -5.74
CA LEU A 109 12.82 9.96 -5.14
C LEU A 109 11.84 9.10 -5.97
N GLY A 110 11.62 7.89 -5.50
CA GLY A 110 10.66 6.94 -6.04
C GLY A 110 11.15 5.52 -5.82
N TYR A 111 10.20 4.61 -5.66
CA TYR A 111 10.35 3.18 -5.96
C TYR A 111 10.79 2.22 -4.84
N LEU A 112 9.90 1.98 -3.87
CA LEU A 112 9.76 0.62 -3.31
C LEU A 112 8.84 -0.29 -4.16
N CYS A 113 8.21 0.23 -5.22
CA CYS A 113 7.53 -0.64 -6.19
C CYS A 113 8.46 -1.20 -7.30
N ASN A 114 9.59 -0.55 -7.61
CA ASN A 114 10.46 -1.05 -8.68
C ASN A 114 11.26 -2.29 -8.27
N SER A 115 11.74 -2.34 -7.02
CA SER A 115 12.45 -3.51 -6.48
C SER A 115 11.58 -4.77 -6.50
N ILE A 116 10.26 -4.62 -6.32
CA ILE A 116 9.32 -5.74 -6.33
C ILE A 116 9.08 -6.25 -7.76
N SER A 117 9.09 -5.38 -8.78
CA SER A 117 8.99 -5.83 -10.19
C SER A 117 10.15 -6.77 -10.57
N GLU A 118 11.33 -6.57 -10.00
CA GLU A 118 12.51 -7.43 -10.21
C GLU A 118 12.34 -8.79 -9.53
N THR A 119 11.77 -8.85 -8.32
CA THR A 119 11.51 -10.12 -7.63
C THR A 119 10.42 -10.96 -8.34
N TYR A 120 9.38 -10.33 -8.90
CA TYR A 120 8.34 -11.02 -9.67
C TYR A 120 8.83 -11.53 -11.03
N THR A 121 9.70 -10.76 -11.71
CA THR A 121 10.28 -11.20 -12.98
C THR A 121 11.30 -12.33 -12.78
N GLU A 122 12.04 -12.35 -11.67
CA GLU A 122 12.90 -13.50 -11.33
C GLU A 122 12.10 -14.76 -10.95
N GLY A 123 10.99 -14.61 -10.23
CA GLY A 123 10.07 -15.71 -9.93
C GLY A 123 9.46 -16.35 -11.18
N PHE A 124 9.11 -15.55 -12.19
CA PHE A 124 8.58 -16.06 -13.47
C PHE A 124 9.64 -16.74 -14.35
N ARG A 125 10.90 -16.26 -14.34
CA ARG A 125 11.99 -16.87 -15.13
C ARG A 125 12.37 -18.27 -14.66
N LYS A 126 12.09 -18.65 -13.40
CA LYS A 126 12.39 -20.00 -12.88
C LYS A 126 11.37 -21.08 -13.24
N THR A 127 10.21 -20.74 -13.82
CA THR A 127 9.17 -21.73 -14.17
C THR A 127 9.04 -22.03 -15.65
N SER A 128 9.93 -21.52 -16.49
CA SER A 128 9.94 -21.80 -17.93
C SER A 128 11.27 -22.39 -18.38
N ILE A 129 11.60 -23.57 -17.85
CA ILE A 129 12.50 -24.51 -18.52
C ILE A 129 11.85 -25.88 -18.40
N ALA A 130 11.10 -26.25 -19.43
CA ALA A 130 10.78 -27.62 -19.79
C ALA A 130 11.57 -27.97 -21.05
#